data_AF-A0A6I2ZRL2-F1
#
_entry.id   AF-A0A6I2ZRL2-F1
#
_cell.length_a   1.000
_cell.length_b   1.000
_cell.length_c   1.000
_cell.angle_alpha   90.00
_cell.angle_beta   90.00
_cell.angle_gamma   90.00
#
_symmetry.space_group_name_H-M   'P 1'
#
loop_
_entity.id
_entity.type
_entity.pdbx_description
1 polymer ?
#
loop_
_entity_poly.entity_id
_entity_poly.type
_entity_poly.pdbx_seq_one_letter_code
_entity_poly.pdbx_strand_id
1 'polypeptide(L)'
;MSSDTKFQVHHDAPEAVGRRERLGVRLLIVADGAFVFGMIFSYFYLRNLDQNGGWIPKNGHTFSASSGWMAVLPLIVAALVHKLAQRDLSHQGSFSLITLVAYIYGGYYQLHQLANMPFIVKDTGTFEGAYAACWVVIAGANFFHYFVAGFIALGLVIRSRRATVDPVLESWRIRTAASWFTWVAVSGIALAITTSFI
;
A
#
# COMPACT_ATOMS: atom_id res chain seq x y z
N MET A 1 -13.80 55.92 -18.10
CA MET A 1 -13.22 55.29 -16.89
C MET A 1 -13.90 53.96 -16.71
N SER A 2 -13.22 52.84 -17.03
CA SER A 2 -13.72 51.49 -16.84
C SER A 2 -13.15 50.96 -15.53
N SER A 3 -13.83 51.23 -14.42
CA SER A 3 -13.67 50.43 -13.21
C SER A 3 -14.42 49.11 -13.42
N ASP A 4 -13.83 48.01 -12.96
CA ASP A 4 -14.47 46.70 -12.75
C ASP A 4 -14.19 45.58 -13.75
N THR A 5 -12.93 45.12 -13.76
CA THR A 5 -12.68 43.67 -13.78
C THR A 5 -11.50 43.36 -12.86
N LYS A 6 -11.72 43.37 -11.54
CA LYS A 6 -10.81 42.64 -10.64
C LYS A 6 -10.95 41.16 -10.98
N PHE A 7 -9.89 40.54 -11.48
CA PHE A 7 -9.83 39.11 -11.73
C PHE A 7 -10.03 38.38 -10.39
N GLN A 8 -11.25 37.94 -10.10
CA GLN A 8 -11.50 37.10 -8.93
C GLN A 8 -10.94 35.73 -9.26
N VAL A 9 -9.77 35.42 -8.70
CA VAL A 9 -9.26 34.05 -8.70
C VAL A 9 -10.28 33.21 -7.94
N HIS A 10 -11.01 32.35 -8.66
CA HIS A 10 -11.98 31.44 -8.05
C HIS A 10 -11.21 30.42 -7.22
N HIS A 11 -11.19 30.62 -5.91
CA HIS A 11 -10.68 29.64 -4.97
C HIS A 11 -11.83 28.73 -4.56
N ASP A 12 -11.77 27.46 -4.98
CA ASP A 12 -12.69 26.43 -4.53
C ASP A 12 -12.72 26.39 -2.99
N ALA A 13 -13.91 26.21 -2.40
CA ALA A 13 -14.03 26.02 -0.97
C ALA A 13 -13.20 24.80 -0.50
N PRO A 14 -12.58 24.83 0.70
CA PRO A 14 -11.78 23.74 1.24
C PRO A 14 -12.48 22.37 1.19
N GLU A 15 -13.80 22.34 1.40
CA GLU A 15 -14.62 21.14 1.35
C GLU A 15 -14.76 20.58 -0.06
N ALA A 16 -14.85 21.46 -1.07
CA ALA A 16 -14.94 21.06 -2.48
C ALA A 16 -13.62 20.42 -2.94
N VAL A 17 -12.49 21.04 -2.58
CA VAL A 17 -11.15 20.51 -2.84
C VAL A 17 -10.96 19.16 -2.15
N GLY A 18 -11.24 19.09 -0.84
CA GLY A 18 -11.07 17.86 -0.06
C GLY A 18 -11.94 16.70 -0.55
N ARG A 19 -13.17 16.98 -1.00
CA ARG A 19 -14.07 15.97 -1.57
C ARG A 19 -13.55 15.44 -2.91
N ARG A 20 -13.04 16.33 -3.78
CA ARG A 20 -12.44 15.96 -5.07
C ARG A 20 -11.18 15.12 -4.89
N GLU A 21 -10.27 15.55 -4.02
CA GLU A 21 -9.04 14.80 -3.68
C GLU A 21 -9.39 13.39 -3.17
N ARG A 22 -10.36 13.28 -2.26
CA ARG A 22 -10.80 11.99 -1.70
C ARG A 22 -11.44 11.09 -2.75
N LEU A 23 -12.24 11.64 -3.65
CA LEU A 23 -12.85 10.88 -4.75
C LEU A 23 -11.76 10.31 -5.67
N GLY A 24 -10.76 11.11 -6.04
CA GLY A 24 -9.64 10.65 -6.85
C GLY A 24 -8.92 9.45 -6.25
N VAL A 25 -8.60 9.52 -4.95
CA VAL A 25 -7.95 8.39 -4.23
C VAL A 25 -8.85 7.16 -4.19
N ARG A 26 -10.17 7.31 -4.03
CA ARG A 26 -11.10 6.17 -4.06
C ARG A 26 -11.15 5.49 -5.42
N LEU A 27 -11.12 6.24 -6.52
CA LEU A 27 -11.07 5.67 -7.86
C LEU A 27 -9.75 4.94 -8.10
N LEU A 28 -8.63 5.48 -7.61
CA LEU A 28 -7.34 4.80 -7.64
C LEU A 28 -7.37 3.49 -6.85
N ILE A 29 -7.98 3.48 -5.66
CA ILE A 29 -8.19 2.26 -4.85
C ILE A 29 -8.98 1.21 -5.63
N VAL A 30 -10.03 1.59 -6.36
CA VAL A 30 -10.80 0.65 -7.18
C VAL A 30 -9.94 0.06 -8.31
N ALA A 31 -9.13 0.89 -8.97
CA ALA A 31 -8.22 0.43 -10.01
C ALA A 31 -7.15 -0.54 -9.45
N ASP A 32 -6.50 -0.18 -8.34
CA ASP A 32 -5.55 -1.05 -7.65
C ASP A 32 -6.22 -2.35 -7.15
N GLY A 33 -7.48 -2.28 -6.72
CA GLY A 33 -8.30 -3.44 -6.39
C GLY A 33 -8.40 -4.45 -7.52
N ALA A 34 -8.62 -3.99 -8.77
CA ALA A 34 -8.64 -4.87 -9.92
C ALA A 34 -7.29 -5.60 -10.13
N PHE A 35 -6.15 -4.91 -9.91
CA PHE A 35 -4.83 -5.54 -9.96
C PHE A 35 -4.66 -6.60 -8.86
N VAL A 36 -5.08 -6.30 -7.63
CA VAL A 36 -5.03 -7.26 -6.51
C VAL A 36 -5.86 -8.50 -6.82
N PHE A 37 -7.10 -8.33 -7.31
CA PHE A 37 -7.93 -9.47 -7.71
C PHE A 37 -7.33 -10.26 -8.88
N GLY A 38 -6.68 -9.59 -9.83
CA GLY A 38 -5.96 -10.25 -10.91
C GLY A 38 -4.82 -11.13 -10.39
N MET A 39 -4.04 -10.65 -9.41
CA MET A 39 -2.98 -11.44 -8.77
C MET A 39 -3.54 -12.65 -8.02
N ILE A 40 -4.61 -12.45 -7.23
CA ILE A 40 -5.28 -13.54 -6.50
C ILE A 40 -5.80 -14.60 -7.46
N PHE A 41 -6.50 -14.18 -8.52
CA PHE A 41 -6.98 -15.06 -9.57
C PHE A 41 -5.84 -15.85 -10.20
N SER A 42 -4.76 -15.17 -10.59
CA SER A 42 -3.60 -15.78 -11.25
C SER A 42 -2.94 -16.82 -10.35
N TYR A 43 -2.80 -16.52 -9.06
CA TYR A 43 -2.24 -17.44 -8.07
C TYR A 43 -3.05 -18.74 -8.00
N PHE A 44 -4.36 -18.65 -7.75
CA PHE A 44 -5.20 -19.84 -7.63
C PHE A 44 -5.39 -20.57 -8.96
N TYR A 45 -5.46 -19.84 -10.07
CA TYR A 45 -5.57 -20.44 -11.40
C TYR A 45 -4.33 -21.28 -11.73
N LEU A 46 -3.12 -20.72 -11.60
CA LEU A 46 -1.89 -21.43 -11.91
C LEU A 46 -1.63 -22.58 -10.93
N ARG A 47 -1.98 -22.40 -9.65
CA ARG A 47 -1.93 -23.49 -8.65
C ARG A 47 -2.84 -24.65 -9.01
N ASN A 48 -4.05 -24.37 -9.49
CA ASN A 48 -5.01 -25.42 -9.85
C ASN A 48 -4.70 -26.06 -11.21
N LEU A 49 -4.10 -25.30 -12.13
CA LEU A 49 -3.67 -25.81 -13.42
C LEU A 49 -2.52 -26.81 -13.26
N ASP A 50 -1.54 -26.49 -12.40
CA ASP A 50 -0.35 -27.28 -12.07
C ASP A 50 0.22 -28.12 -13.24
N GLN A 51 0.34 -27.49 -14.40
CA GLN A 51 0.64 -28.20 -15.63
C GLN A 51 2.03 -28.86 -15.51
N ASN A 52 2.05 -30.19 -15.60
CA ASN A 52 3.26 -31.02 -15.44
C ASN A 52 4.01 -30.79 -14.12
N GLY A 53 3.32 -30.43 -13.03
CA GLY A 53 3.96 -30.12 -11.75
C GLY A 53 4.71 -28.78 -11.75
N GLY A 54 4.26 -27.84 -12.59
CA GLY A 54 4.89 -26.53 -12.80
C GLY A 54 4.55 -25.47 -11.76
N TRP A 55 3.61 -25.74 -10.83
CA TRP A 55 3.30 -24.82 -9.73
C TRP A 55 4.49 -24.67 -8.79
N ILE A 56 4.85 -25.79 -8.14
CA ILE A 56 6.06 -25.95 -7.33
C ILE A 56 6.78 -27.19 -7.90
N PRO A 57 7.80 -26.99 -8.77
CA PRO A 57 8.57 -28.07 -9.36
C PRO A 57 9.24 -28.97 -8.32
N LYS A 58 9.67 -30.16 -8.74
CA LYS A 58 10.39 -31.09 -7.87
C LYS A 58 11.64 -30.41 -7.28
N ASN A 59 11.76 -30.38 -5.95
CA ASN A 59 12.78 -29.67 -5.19
C ASN A 59 12.70 -28.13 -5.24
N GLY A 60 11.59 -27.56 -5.71
CA GLY A 60 11.35 -26.12 -5.72
C GLY A 60 11.13 -25.57 -4.31
N HIS A 61 11.54 -24.32 -4.10
CA HIS A 61 11.47 -23.66 -2.79
C HIS A 61 10.21 -22.80 -2.64
N THR A 62 9.73 -22.68 -1.40
CA THR A 62 8.60 -21.80 -1.05
C THR A 62 8.94 -20.99 0.20
N PHE A 63 8.26 -19.86 0.37
CA PHE A 63 8.22 -19.21 1.68
C PHE A 63 7.15 -19.88 2.54
N SER A 64 7.28 -19.80 3.86
CA SER A 64 6.20 -20.21 4.77
C SER A 64 5.02 -19.24 4.70
N ALA A 65 3.82 -19.71 5.03
CA ALA A 65 2.64 -18.85 5.18
C ALA A 65 2.88 -17.70 6.18
N SER A 66 3.62 -17.96 7.27
CA SER A 66 3.98 -16.94 8.25
C SER A 66 4.78 -15.78 7.65
N SER A 67 5.60 -16.03 6.62
CA SER A 67 6.39 -15.02 5.93
C SER A 67 5.50 -13.92 5.31
N GLY A 68 4.36 -14.32 4.71
CA GLY A 68 3.39 -13.38 4.14
C GLY A 68 2.70 -12.53 5.22
N TRP A 69 2.31 -13.14 6.34
CA TRP A 69 1.71 -12.42 7.47
C TRP A 69 2.68 -11.43 8.12
N MET A 70 3.95 -11.81 8.28
CA MET A 70 4.98 -10.91 8.80
C MET A 70 5.20 -9.70 7.89
N ALA A 71 5.11 -9.90 6.57
CA ALA A 71 5.20 -8.81 5.60
C ALA A 71 4.00 -7.86 5.62
N VAL A 72 2.84 -8.29 6.12
CA VAL A 72 1.60 -7.49 6.14
C VAL A 72 1.34 -6.82 7.48
N LEU A 73 1.86 -7.37 8.58
CA LEU A 73 1.67 -6.83 9.94
C LEU A 73 1.96 -5.31 10.02
N PRO A 74 3.05 -4.76 9.43
CA PRO A 74 3.30 -3.32 9.50
C PRO A 74 2.25 -2.47 8.76
N LEU A 75 1.65 -2.95 7.66
CA LEU A 75 0.53 -2.27 6.98
C LEU A 75 -0.68 -2.15 7.92
N ILE A 76 -1.00 -3.23 8.63
CA ILE A 76 -2.12 -3.26 9.59
C ILE A 76 -1.86 -2.26 10.72
N VAL A 77 -0.66 -2.29 11.31
CA VAL A 77 -0.27 -1.37 12.38
C VAL A 77 -0.36 0.07 11.89
N ALA A 78 0.20 0.38 10.73
CA ALA A 78 0.16 1.73 10.14
C ALA A 78 -1.28 2.23 9.92
N ALA A 79 -2.15 1.39 9.37
CA ALA A 79 -3.55 1.73 9.15
C ALA A 79 -4.31 1.99 10.46
N LEU A 80 -4.09 1.16 11.49
CA LEU A 80 -4.71 1.32 12.80
C LEU A 80 -4.22 2.58 13.52
N VAL A 81 -2.91 2.78 13.58
CA VAL A 81 -2.28 3.97 14.20
C VAL A 81 -2.76 5.24 13.52
N HIS A 82 -2.81 5.27 12.18
CA HIS A 82 -3.30 6.45 11.47
C HIS A 82 -4.80 6.68 11.69
N LYS A 83 -5.61 5.63 11.88
CA LYS A 83 -7.01 5.78 12.31
C LYS A 83 -7.15 6.42 13.69
N LEU A 84 -6.24 6.12 14.62
CA LEU A 84 -6.21 6.79 15.93
C LEU A 84 -5.90 8.29 15.76
N ALA A 85 -4.99 8.65 14.84
CA ALA A 85 -4.70 10.05 14.51
C ALA A 85 -5.93 10.85 14.04
N GLN A 86 -6.92 10.19 13.44
CA GLN A 86 -8.16 10.85 13.02
C GLN A 86 -9.08 11.22 14.19
N ARG A 87 -8.97 10.48 15.28
CA ARG A 87 -9.78 10.68 16.49
C ARG A 87 -9.13 11.69 17.42
N ASP A 88 -7.81 11.76 17.42
CA ASP A 88 -7.02 12.69 18.22
C ASP A 88 -6.07 13.51 17.33
N LEU A 89 -6.59 14.65 16.87
CA LEU A 89 -5.85 15.59 16.03
C LEU A 89 -4.72 16.29 16.80
N SER A 90 -4.79 16.36 18.14
CA SER A 90 -3.78 17.06 18.94
C SER A 90 -2.42 16.34 18.91
N HIS A 91 -2.42 15.02 18.71
CA HIS A 91 -1.22 14.19 18.59
C HIS A 91 -0.97 13.69 17.16
N GLN A 92 -1.61 14.30 16.14
CA GLN A 92 -1.51 13.87 14.74
C GLN A 92 -0.06 13.69 14.27
N GLY A 93 0.85 14.60 14.65
CA GLY A 93 2.25 14.52 14.26
C GLY A 93 2.97 13.26 14.78
N SER A 94 2.69 12.87 16.02
CA SER A 94 3.24 11.66 16.65
C SER A 94 2.69 10.40 15.97
N PHE A 95 1.38 10.34 15.74
CA PHE A 95 0.80 9.19 15.03
C PHE A 95 1.29 9.09 13.58
N SER A 96 1.48 10.21 12.89
CA SER A 96 2.04 10.24 11.53
C SER A 96 3.47 9.71 11.51
N LEU A 97 4.27 10.01 12.54
CA LEU A 97 5.64 9.51 12.67
C LEU A 97 5.66 7.98 12.90
N ILE A 98 4.81 7.48 13.81
CA ILE A 98 4.70 6.04 14.06
C ILE A 98 4.23 5.31 12.78
N THR A 99 3.26 5.88 12.07
CA THR A 99 2.78 5.37 10.78
C THR A 99 3.91 5.30 9.75
N LEU A 100 4.74 6.36 9.65
CA LEU A 100 5.91 6.37 8.77
C LEU A 100 6.92 5.28 9.13
N VAL A 101 7.24 5.12 10.42
CA VAL A 101 8.18 4.09 10.88
C VAL A 101 7.67 2.69 10.53
N ALA A 102 6.39 2.42 10.70
CA ALA A 102 5.78 1.15 10.32
C ALA A 102 5.93 0.88 8.80
N TYR A 103 5.70 1.88 7.94
CA TYR A 103 5.89 1.70 6.50
C TYR A 103 7.36 1.54 6.09
N ILE A 104 8.29 2.26 6.73
CA ILE A 104 9.73 2.10 6.46
C ILE A 104 10.18 0.70 6.86
N TYR A 105 9.80 0.23 8.05
CA TYR A 105 10.17 -1.10 8.52
C TYR A 105 9.57 -2.20 7.64
N GLY A 106 8.28 -2.11 7.31
CA GLY A 106 7.63 -3.10 6.44
C GLY A 106 8.17 -3.09 5.01
N GLY A 107 8.45 -1.91 4.46
CA GLY A 107 9.11 -1.78 3.15
C GLY A 107 10.51 -2.38 3.13
N TYR A 108 11.31 -2.14 4.17
CA TYR A 108 12.61 -2.79 4.36
C TYR A 108 12.48 -4.31 4.44
N TYR A 109 11.54 -4.82 5.24
CA TYR A 109 11.31 -6.26 5.39
C TYR A 109 10.89 -6.90 4.06
N GLN A 110 9.94 -6.30 3.32
CA GLN A 110 9.50 -6.80 2.02
C GLN A 110 10.63 -6.78 0.98
N LEU A 111 11.45 -5.72 0.98
CA LEU A 111 12.64 -5.62 0.12
C LEU A 111 13.67 -6.70 0.49
N HIS A 112 13.87 -6.96 1.77
CA HIS A 112 14.76 -8.02 2.24
C HIS A 112 14.27 -9.40 1.78
N GLN A 113 12.97 -9.69 1.82
CA GLN A 113 12.42 -10.93 1.29
C GLN A 113 12.63 -11.06 -0.23
N LEU A 114 12.39 -9.99 -1.00
CA LEU A 114 12.62 -9.95 -2.45
C LEU A 114 14.10 -10.17 -2.79
N ALA A 115 15.02 -9.59 -2.01
CA ALA A 115 16.46 -9.72 -2.22
C ALA A 115 17.03 -11.09 -1.84
N ASN A 116 16.36 -11.83 -0.94
CA ASN A 116 16.84 -13.10 -0.39
C ASN A 116 15.88 -14.26 -0.68
N MET A 117 15.08 -14.16 -1.75
CA MET A 117 14.12 -15.20 -2.11
C MET A 117 14.83 -16.49 -2.56
N PRO A 118 14.41 -17.68 -2.07
CA PRO A 118 15.15 -18.93 -2.28
C PRO A 118 14.87 -19.60 -3.63
N PHE A 119 13.94 -19.08 -4.44
CA PHE A 119 13.42 -19.73 -5.64
C PHE A 119 13.84 -19.03 -6.96
N ILE A 120 15.06 -18.49 -6.98
CA ILE A 120 15.73 -18.04 -8.21
C ILE A 120 16.74 -19.11 -8.62
N VAL A 121 16.61 -19.61 -9.84
CA VAL A 121 17.57 -20.51 -10.45
C VAL A 121 18.87 -19.74 -10.71
N LYS A 122 19.95 -20.10 -9.99
CA LYS A 122 21.23 -19.38 -10.01
C LYS A 122 21.85 -19.27 -11.41
N ASP A 123 21.69 -20.30 -12.23
CA ASP A 123 22.37 -20.39 -13.52
C ASP A 123 21.66 -19.59 -14.63
N THR A 124 20.33 -19.45 -14.54
CA THR A 124 19.50 -18.83 -15.58
C THR A 124 18.88 -17.51 -15.15
N GLY A 125 18.87 -17.21 -13.84
CA GLY A 125 18.16 -16.06 -13.26
C GLY A 125 16.63 -16.17 -13.34
N THR A 126 16.08 -17.34 -13.68
CA THR A 126 14.64 -17.55 -13.82
C THR A 126 13.99 -18.00 -12.51
N PHE A 127 12.68 -17.83 -12.39
CA PHE A 127 11.91 -18.32 -11.24
C PHE A 127 11.71 -19.85 -11.29
N GLU A 128 11.76 -20.52 -10.14
CA GLU A 128 11.53 -21.97 -9.98
C GLU A 128 10.04 -22.35 -10.10
N GLY A 129 9.38 -21.93 -11.17
CA GLY A 129 7.98 -22.27 -11.45
C GLY A 129 6.97 -21.15 -11.21
N ALA A 130 5.69 -21.48 -11.36
CA ALA A 130 4.60 -20.50 -11.35
C ALA A 130 4.33 -19.91 -9.95
N TYR A 131 4.56 -20.69 -8.88
CA TYR A 131 4.48 -20.18 -7.50
C TYR A 131 5.45 -19.01 -7.30
N ALA A 132 6.72 -19.20 -7.68
CA ALA A 132 7.78 -18.21 -7.50
C ALA A 132 7.48 -16.92 -8.27
N ALA A 133 7.02 -17.03 -9.52
CA ALA A 133 6.60 -15.89 -10.33
C ALA A 133 5.41 -15.14 -9.68
N CYS A 134 4.37 -15.84 -9.24
CA CYS A 134 3.23 -15.21 -8.58
C CYS A 134 3.64 -14.52 -7.27
N TRP A 135 4.46 -15.19 -6.46
CA TRP A 135 4.93 -14.66 -5.19
C TRP A 135 5.73 -13.36 -5.40
N VAL A 136 6.63 -13.32 -6.40
CA VAL A 136 7.42 -12.11 -6.70
C VAL A 136 6.53 -10.93 -7.07
N VAL A 137 5.50 -11.16 -7.90
CA VAL A 137 4.56 -10.11 -8.31
C VAL A 137 3.76 -9.61 -7.10
N ILE A 138 3.28 -10.52 -6.24
CA ILE A 138 2.57 -10.18 -5.01
C ILE A 138 3.46 -9.39 -4.05
N ALA A 139 4.68 -9.86 -3.79
CA ALA A 139 5.66 -9.21 -2.94
C ALA A 139 6.09 -7.83 -3.48
N GLY A 140 6.25 -7.72 -4.81
CA GLY A 140 6.54 -6.47 -5.50
C GLY A 140 5.40 -5.46 -5.39
N ALA A 141 4.15 -5.90 -5.51
CA ALA A 141 2.98 -5.05 -5.31
C ALA A 141 2.88 -4.55 -3.86
N ASN A 142 3.10 -5.43 -2.88
CA ASN A 142 3.18 -5.03 -1.46
C ASN A 142 4.31 -4.02 -1.23
N PHE A 143 5.49 -4.23 -1.82
CA PHE A 143 6.60 -3.28 -1.71
C PHE A 143 6.24 -1.91 -2.31
N PHE A 144 5.56 -1.89 -3.46
CA PHE A 144 5.06 -0.66 -4.06
C PHE A 144 4.06 0.06 -3.15
N HIS A 145 3.14 -0.68 -2.50
CA HIS A 145 2.24 -0.12 -1.50
C HIS A 145 3.00 0.48 -0.32
N TYR A 146 4.03 -0.18 0.20
CA TYR A 146 4.91 0.36 1.23
C TYR A 146 5.62 1.65 0.80
N PHE A 147 6.15 1.68 -0.42
CA PHE A 147 6.83 2.85 -0.97
C PHE A 147 5.89 4.07 -1.06
N VAL A 148 4.73 3.89 -1.70
CA VAL A 148 3.74 4.97 -1.86
C VAL A 148 3.17 5.40 -0.51
N ALA A 149 2.80 4.46 0.36
CA ALA A 149 2.24 4.79 1.66
C ALA A 149 3.27 5.44 2.58
N GLY A 150 4.53 5.02 2.53
CA GLY A 150 5.66 5.64 3.21
C GLY A 150 5.88 7.09 2.75
N PHE A 151 5.82 7.35 1.44
CA PHE A 151 5.91 8.71 0.90
C PHE A 151 4.77 9.62 1.41
N ILE A 152 3.53 9.12 1.42
CA ILE A 152 2.37 9.85 1.94
C ILE A 152 2.55 10.12 3.45
N ALA A 153 2.99 9.13 4.23
CA ALA A 153 3.23 9.27 5.66
C ALA A 153 4.35 10.28 5.95
N LEU A 154 5.42 10.28 5.16
CA LEU A 154 6.47 11.29 5.24
C LEU A 154 5.93 12.70 4.99
N GLY A 155 5.09 12.86 3.96
CA GLY A 155 4.40 14.11 3.68
C GLY A 155 3.53 14.59 4.85
N LEU A 156 2.85 13.68 5.54
CA LEU A 156 2.07 13.99 6.76
C LEU A 156 2.96 14.46 7.91
N VAL A 157 4.09 13.78 8.15
CA VAL A 157 5.06 14.16 9.20
C VAL A 157 5.68 15.53 8.95
N ILE A 158 6.08 15.81 7.71
CA ILE A 158 6.67 17.11 7.35
C ILE A 158 5.62 18.21 7.53
N ARG A 159 4.39 17.97 7.05
CA ARG A 159 3.29 18.93 7.13
C ARG A 159 2.92 19.25 8.58
N SER A 160 2.81 18.24 9.45
CA SER A 160 2.47 18.44 10.86
C SER A 160 3.49 19.28 11.64
N ARG A 161 4.70 19.48 11.09
CA ARG A 161 5.78 20.24 11.73
C ARG A 161 6.05 21.59 11.08
N ARG A 162 5.76 21.73 9.78
CA ARG A 162 6.28 22.86 8.97
C ARG A 162 5.21 23.63 8.19
N ALA A 163 3.97 23.14 8.13
CA ALA A 163 2.94 23.75 7.32
C ALA A 163 1.77 24.23 8.17
N THR A 164 1.28 25.43 7.86
CA THR A 164 -0.01 25.93 8.32
C THR A 164 -1.01 25.66 7.22
N VAL A 165 -1.99 24.79 7.48
CA VAL A 165 -3.01 24.38 6.51
C VAL A 165 -4.38 24.71 7.09
N ASP A 166 -5.32 25.08 6.23
CA ASP A 166 -6.71 25.24 6.60
C ASP A 166 -7.21 23.99 7.37
N PRO A 167 -7.79 24.15 8.58
CA PRO A 167 -8.18 23.01 9.42
C PRO A 167 -9.20 22.08 8.76
N VAL A 168 -10.12 22.64 7.96
CA VAL A 168 -11.13 21.86 7.24
C VAL A 168 -10.44 21.02 6.18
N LEU A 169 -9.57 21.63 5.37
CA LEU A 169 -8.82 20.91 4.33
C LEU A 169 -7.89 19.84 4.93
N GLU A 170 -7.23 20.12 6.04
CA GLU A 170 -6.37 19.15 6.72
C GLU A 170 -7.16 17.93 7.21
N SER A 171 -8.36 18.14 7.77
CA SER A 171 -9.24 17.04 8.16
C SER A 171 -9.62 16.14 6.98
N TRP A 172 -9.88 16.73 5.80
CA TRP A 172 -10.16 15.98 4.57
C TRP A 172 -8.94 15.18 4.12
N ARG A 173 -7.76 15.78 4.13
CA ARG A 173 -6.51 15.13 3.71
C ARG A 173 -6.13 13.96 4.62
N ILE A 174 -6.31 14.10 5.93
CA ILE A 174 -6.14 13.01 6.90
C ILE A 174 -7.10 11.86 6.60
N ARG A 175 -8.37 12.16 6.27
CA ARG A 175 -9.39 11.16 5.87
C ARG A 175 -9.07 10.49 4.54
N THR A 176 -8.51 11.24 3.60
CA THR A 176 -8.06 10.72 2.30
C THR A 176 -6.89 9.77 2.47
N ALA A 177 -5.84 10.17 3.21
CA ALA A 177 -4.70 9.31 3.51
C ALA A 177 -5.12 8.01 4.22
N ALA A 178 -6.03 8.11 5.19
CA ALA A 178 -6.54 6.92 5.88
C ALA A 178 -7.30 5.96 4.96
N SER A 179 -7.95 6.47 3.91
CA SER A 179 -8.64 5.62 2.93
C SER A 179 -7.61 4.77 2.18
N TRP A 180 -6.49 5.37 1.76
CA TRP A 180 -5.37 4.66 1.14
C TRP A 180 -4.69 3.68 2.10
N PHE A 181 -4.35 4.11 3.31
CA PHE A 181 -3.69 3.25 4.31
C PHE A 181 -4.55 2.05 4.72
N THR A 182 -5.86 2.25 4.85
CA THR A 182 -6.79 1.14 5.09
C THR A 182 -6.83 0.18 3.90
N TRP A 183 -6.86 0.71 2.67
CA TRP A 183 -6.87 -0.11 1.48
C TRP A 183 -5.62 -0.98 1.36
N VAL A 184 -4.42 -0.41 1.48
CA VAL A 184 -3.17 -1.19 1.37
C VAL A 184 -3.05 -2.27 2.46
N ALA A 185 -3.60 -2.02 3.66
CA ALA A 185 -3.68 -3.06 4.68
C ALA A 185 -4.66 -4.18 4.30
N VAL A 186 -5.82 -3.84 3.74
CA VAL A 186 -6.81 -4.83 3.27
C VAL A 186 -6.29 -5.64 2.09
N SER A 187 -5.65 -5.00 1.10
CA SER A 187 -5.01 -5.71 -0.02
C SER A 187 -3.91 -6.63 0.48
N GLY A 188 -3.03 -6.15 1.37
CA GLY A 188 -2.00 -6.95 2.00
C GLY A 188 -2.57 -8.19 2.70
N ILE A 189 -3.63 -8.02 3.51
CA ILE A 189 -4.31 -9.15 4.18
C ILE A 189 -4.84 -10.15 3.15
N ALA A 190 -5.53 -9.69 2.11
CA ALA A 190 -6.07 -10.57 1.07
C ALA A 190 -4.96 -11.37 0.37
N LEU A 191 -3.82 -10.74 0.10
CA LEU A 191 -2.65 -11.39 -0.49
C LEU A 191 -1.96 -12.35 0.49
N ALA A 192 -1.85 -12.03 1.77
CA ALA A 192 -1.31 -12.95 2.78
C ALA A 192 -2.19 -14.19 2.97
N ILE A 193 -3.52 -14.02 2.96
CA ILE A 193 -4.48 -15.14 2.94
C ILE A 193 -4.23 -15.99 1.69
N THR A 194 -4.11 -15.37 0.52
CA THR A 194 -3.86 -16.06 -0.75
C THR A 194 -2.57 -16.88 -0.69
N THR A 195 -1.45 -16.28 -0.28
CA THR A 195 -0.15 -16.97 -0.17
C THR A 195 -0.06 -17.95 0.99
N SER A 196 -1.08 -18.04 1.86
CA SER A 196 -1.16 -19.08 2.87
C SER A 196 -1.53 -20.44 2.26
N PHE A 197 -2.06 -20.46 1.03
CA PHE A 197 -2.36 -21.69 0.27
C PHE A 197 -1.19 -22.09 -0.61
N ILE A 198 -0.14 -22.64 0.02
CA ILE A 198 1.01 -23.20 -0.70
C ILE A 198 0.59 -24.49 -1.42
#